data_AF-A0A1U8NUK8-F1
#
_entry.id   AF-A0A1U8NUK8-F1
#
_cell.length_a   1.000
_cell.length_b   1.000
_cell.length_c   1.000
_cell.angle_alpha   90.00
_cell.angle_beta   90.00
_cell.angle_gamma   90.00
#
_symmetry.space_group_name_H-M   'P 1'
#
loop_
_entity.id
_entity.type
_entity.pdbx_description
1 polymer ?
#
loop_
_entity_poly.entity_id
_entity_poly.type
_entity_poly.pdbx_seq_one_letter_code
_entity_poly.pdbx_strand_id
1 'polypeptide(L)'
;MLVKEAILANPPNSRALQQHLISLLQNPKITKQKLTQVHTQIIINGFSQKNYILVHLLSFYATSSNLLQAFKLFRSIEKPSTTVWNQVIRGCSRTEIPERSLELYKQMVALGANPDGFTYSYVLSACTRSGMLREGEQIHGRVLVDGYFSNVFVRTNLINLYGMVGVGDGIVHARKLFDEMAERNAVSWNSLLAGYIRCGDVDTARRVFDEMPDKNVVPWTTMIAGFARNGKCKQALSFFKQMRRARVELDQVALVAALSACAELGDLEMGKWIHSYIKKTSQFRNQQLLVSLNNALIHMYASCGLIEEAYEVLRCMPERSTVSWTSMITGLAKHCFAQEAITVFECMLSLGEREVKPDEITYIGVLFACSHAGFVKEGQHYFTQMTTHWRIKPRIEHYCCMIDLFSRAGFFDEALNLIETMPLTPNDAVWGALLGGCRIHKNVELASQVAQKFDVELDPNNAAGYLVLLSNVYATAKRWQDVANVRQKMIESGVKKPAGRSRVQIDGVIHDFQAGDYTSRHTSSINDILWQVTRQAKQQGYELDIFEAMSVVE
;
A
#
# COMPACT_ATOMS: atom_id res chain seq x y z
N MET A 1 -34.10 -32.86 4.53
CA MET A 1 -33.75 -34.20 3.98
C MET A 1 -32.35 -34.13 3.39
N LEU A 2 -31.42 -34.93 3.93
CA LEU A 2 -30.15 -35.44 3.35
C LEU A 2 -29.17 -35.71 4.51
N VAL A 3 -29.62 -36.58 5.43
CA VAL A 3 -28.76 -37.36 6.32
C VAL A 3 -29.16 -38.81 6.02
N LYS A 4 -28.16 -39.67 5.80
CA LYS A 4 -28.19 -41.10 5.42
C LYS A 4 -27.74 -41.36 3.98
N GLU A 5 -26.46 -41.19 3.72
CA GLU A 5 -25.71 -42.28 3.08
C GLU A 5 -24.85 -42.89 4.18
N ALA A 6 -25.30 -44.03 4.70
CA ALA A 6 -24.47 -44.87 5.55
C ALA A 6 -23.32 -45.38 4.68
N ILE A 7 -22.10 -44.95 4.98
CA ILE A 7 -20.89 -45.50 4.39
C ILE A 7 -20.88 -46.97 4.79
N LEU A 8 -21.09 -47.85 3.81
CA LEU A 8 -21.04 -49.30 3.97
C LEU A 8 -19.78 -49.70 4.72
N ALA A 9 -19.92 -50.64 5.65
CA ALA A 9 -18.84 -51.33 6.34
C ALA A 9 -18.03 -52.15 5.32
N ASN A 10 -17.26 -51.46 4.48
CA ASN A 10 -16.27 -52.09 3.63
C ASN A 10 -15.12 -52.58 4.51
N PRO A 11 -14.50 -53.73 4.18
CA PRO A 11 -13.40 -54.27 4.97
C PRO A 11 -12.26 -53.25 5.11
N PRO A 12 -11.48 -53.29 6.21
CA PRO A 12 -10.46 -52.30 6.59
C PRO A 12 -9.28 -52.11 5.61
N ASN A 13 -9.41 -52.50 4.35
CA ASN A 13 -8.44 -52.27 3.29
C ASN A 13 -9.03 -52.14 1.87
N SER A 14 -10.35 -51.94 1.72
CA SER A 14 -10.94 -51.88 0.38
C SER A 14 -10.43 -50.68 -0.45
N ARG A 15 -10.06 -50.94 -1.71
CA ARG A 15 -9.70 -49.90 -2.70
C ARG A 15 -10.83 -48.88 -2.90
N ALA A 16 -12.08 -49.33 -2.78
CA ALA A 16 -13.28 -48.50 -2.86
C ALA A 16 -13.33 -47.45 -1.75
N LEU A 17 -13.03 -47.82 -0.49
CA LEU A 17 -13.00 -46.87 0.63
C LEU A 17 -11.91 -45.81 0.45
N GLN A 18 -10.73 -46.20 -0.04
CA GLN A 18 -9.63 -45.27 -0.29
C GLN A 18 -9.99 -44.26 -1.39
N GLN A 19 -10.59 -44.71 -2.49
CA GLN A 19 -11.07 -43.83 -3.56
C GLN A 19 -12.18 -42.89 -3.08
N HIS A 20 -13.10 -43.40 -2.26
CA HIS A 20 -14.15 -42.58 -1.66
C HIS A 20 -13.56 -41.46 -0.77
N LEU A 21 -12.62 -41.79 0.13
CA LEU A 21 -11.96 -40.79 0.98
C LEU A 21 -11.18 -39.75 0.15
N ILE A 22 -10.50 -40.17 -0.92
CA ILE A 22 -9.83 -39.24 -1.85
C ILE A 22 -10.85 -38.31 -2.53
N SER A 23 -11.97 -38.84 -3.01
CA SER A 23 -13.03 -38.03 -3.63
C SER A 23 -13.61 -36.98 -2.67
N LEU A 24 -13.75 -37.32 -1.38
CA LEU A 24 -14.18 -36.39 -0.35
C LEU A 24 -13.14 -35.29 -0.10
N LEU A 25 -11.86 -35.62 -0.10
CA LEU A 25 -10.76 -34.65 0.09
C LEU A 25 -10.53 -33.74 -1.12
N GLN A 26 -10.92 -34.19 -2.31
CA GLN A 26 -10.90 -33.39 -3.53
C GLN A 26 -12.11 -32.46 -3.66
N ASN A 27 -13.15 -32.62 -2.82
CA ASN A 27 -14.32 -31.77 -2.84
C ASN A 27 -14.03 -30.41 -2.19
N PRO A 28 -14.06 -29.30 -2.95
CA PRO A 28 -13.73 -27.97 -2.44
C PRO A 28 -14.75 -27.42 -1.43
N LYS A 29 -15.93 -28.07 -1.27
CA LYS A 29 -17.02 -27.65 -0.37
C LYS A 29 -17.07 -28.42 0.95
N ILE A 30 -16.07 -29.26 1.26
CA ILE A 30 -16.06 -30.03 2.51
C ILE A 30 -15.88 -29.10 3.72
N THR A 31 -16.72 -29.28 4.74
CA THR A 31 -16.66 -28.48 5.96
C THR A 31 -15.57 -28.97 6.91
N LYS A 32 -15.09 -28.10 7.82
CA LYS A 32 -14.07 -28.45 8.83
C LYS A 32 -14.46 -29.67 9.68
N GLN A 33 -15.75 -29.81 10.02
CA GLN A 33 -16.26 -30.97 10.76
C GLN A 33 -16.18 -32.28 9.96
N LYS A 34 -16.56 -32.24 8.67
CA LYS A 34 -16.44 -33.40 7.77
C LYS A 34 -14.98 -33.77 7.50
N LEU A 35 -14.08 -32.79 7.44
CA LEU A 35 -12.64 -33.04 7.32
C LEU A 35 -12.10 -33.80 8.53
N THR A 36 -12.47 -33.41 9.75
CA THR A 36 -12.06 -34.16 10.95
C THR A 36 -12.55 -35.60 10.91
N GLN A 37 -13.79 -35.83 10.46
CA GLN A 37 -14.33 -37.17 10.28
C GLN A 37 -13.53 -37.98 9.25
N VAL A 38 -13.21 -37.40 8.09
CA VAL A 38 -12.39 -38.05 7.05
C VAL A 38 -10.99 -38.38 7.57
N HIS A 39 -10.36 -37.46 8.30
CA HIS A 39 -9.06 -37.72 8.94
C HIS A 39 -9.15 -38.85 9.97
N THR A 40 -10.17 -38.87 10.82
CA THR A 40 -10.40 -39.98 11.78
C THR A 40 -10.58 -41.32 11.05
N GLN A 41 -11.31 -41.35 9.93
CA GLN A 41 -11.46 -42.55 9.12
C GLN A 41 -10.14 -43.03 8.51
N ILE A 42 -9.25 -42.12 8.10
CA ILE A 42 -7.90 -42.46 7.63
C ILE A 42 -7.08 -43.13 8.75
N ILE A 43 -7.21 -42.66 9.99
CA ILE A 43 -6.52 -43.25 11.15
C ILE A 43 -7.09 -44.63 11.49
N ILE A 44 -8.42 -44.73 11.65
CA ILE A 44 -9.09 -45.98 12.06
C ILE A 44 -8.84 -47.11 11.06
N ASN A 45 -8.79 -46.80 9.76
CA ASN A 45 -8.58 -47.80 8.71
C ASN A 45 -7.08 -48.03 8.38
N GLY A 46 -6.14 -47.51 9.19
CA GLY A 46 -4.71 -47.76 8.99
C GLY A 46 -4.11 -47.14 7.73
N PHE A 47 -4.71 -46.05 7.21
CA PHE A 47 -4.25 -45.36 6.01
C PHE A 47 -3.29 -44.19 6.32
N SER A 48 -2.91 -44.01 7.58
CA SER A 48 -2.05 -42.92 8.08
C SER A 48 -0.63 -42.91 7.51
N GLN A 49 -0.17 -44.00 6.87
CA GLN A 49 1.14 -44.09 6.21
C GLN A 49 1.05 -44.14 4.68
N LYS A 50 -0.16 -44.03 4.10
CA LYS A 50 -0.38 -44.14 2.65
C LYS A 50 -0.22 -42.78 1.96
N ASN A 51 1.00 -42.50 1.47
CA ASN A 51 1.40 -41.25 0.83
C ASN A 51 0.34 -40.66 -0.14
N TYR A 52 -0.24 -41.46 -1.05
CA TYR A 52 -1.21 -40.97 -2.04
C TYR A 52 -2.53 -40.44 -1.44
N ILE A 53 -2.94 -40.90 -0.25
CA ILE A 53 -4.09 -40.34 0.48
C ILE A 53 -3.66 -39.08 1.23
N LEU A 54 -2.49 -39.12 1.85
CA LEU A 54 -1.96 -38.04 2.69
C LEU A 54 -1.66 -36.77 1.89
N VAL A 55 -1.26 -36.89 0.61
CA VAL A 55 -1.11 -35.73 -0.29
C VAL A 55 -2.40 -34.91 -0.36
N HIS A 56 -3.55 -35.56 -0.52
CA HIS A 56 -4.83 -34.85 -0.61
C HIS A 56 -5.25 -34.24 0.73
N LEU A 57 -5.03 -34.96 1.84
CA LEU A 57 -5.35 -34.46 3.17
C LEU A 57 -4.47 -33.26 3.56
N LEU A 58 -3.17 -33.32 3.29
CA LEU A 58 -2.23 -32.22 3.55
C LEU A 58 -2.49 -31.02 2.63
N SER A 59 -2.79 -31.26 1.34
CA SER A 59 -3.19 -30.19 0.43
C SER A 59 -4.41 -29.43 0.98
N PHE A 60 -5.40 -30.16 1.51
CA PHE A 60 -6.59 -29.54 2.09
C PHE A 60 -6.27 -28.73 3.36
N TYR A 61 -5.46 -29.28 4.27
CA TYR A 61 -5.05 -28.53 5.47
C TYR A 61 -4.24 -27.27 5.12
N ALA A 62 -3.38 -27.36 4.10
CA ALA A 62 -2.60 -26.25 3.59
C ALA A 62 -3.48 -25.15 2.95
N THR A 63 -4.51 -25.52 2.18
CA THR A 63 -5.44 -24.55 1.56
C THR A 63 -6.44 -23.96 2.56
N SER A 64 -6.72 -24.65 3.66
CA SER A 64 -7.68 -24.23 4.69
C SER A 64 -7.04 -23.45 5.85
N SER A 65 -5.82 -22.95 5.67
CA SER A 65 -5.04 -22.21 6.68
C SER A 65 -4.87 -22.94 8.03
N ASN A 66 -4.93 -24.27 8.05
CA ASN A 66 -4.78 -25.08 9.26
C ASN A 66 -3.43 -25.82 9.27
N LEU A 67 -2.36 -25.04 9.14
CA LEU A 67 -0.99 -25.55 9.07
C LEU A 67 -0.58 -26.36 10.30
N LEU A 68 -1.06 -26.00 11.49
CA LEU A 68 -0.72 -26.73 12.71
C LEU A 68 -1.12 -28.21 12.63
N GLN A 69 -2.31 -28.49 12.11
CA GLN A 69 -2.77 -29.87 11.91
C GLN A 69 -2.03 -30.55 10.75
N ALA A 70 -1.71 -29.81 9.69
CA ALA A 70 -0.86 -30.34 8.61
C ALA A 70 0.50 -30.80 9.15
N PHE A 71 1.13 -30.01 10.01
CA PHE A 71 2.42 -30.35 10.62
C PHE A 71 2.35 -31.54 11.57
N LYS A 72 1.31 -31.62 12.40
CA LYS A 72 1.10 -32.77 13.29
C LYS A 72 0.96 -34.06 12.49
N LEU A 73 0.16 -34.03 11.43
CA LEU A 73 0.00 -35.16 10.53
C LEU A 73 1.32 -35.50 9.84
N PHE A 74 2.01 -34.51 9.27
CA PHE A 74 3.26 -34.71 8.54
C PHE A 74 4.35 -35.36 9.40
N ARG A 75 4.49 -34.93 10.67
CA ARG A 75 5.45 -35.52 11.61
C ARG A 75 5.17 -36.98 11.98
N SER A 76 3.94 -37.45 11.77
CA SER A 76 3.54 -38.84 12.03
C SER A 76 3.84 -39.79 10.87
N ILE A 77 4.30 -39.26 9.73
CA ILE A 77 4.59 -40.05 8.52
C ILE A 77 6.02 -40.58 8.60
N GLU A 78 6.20 -41.90 8.54
CA GLU A 78 7.52 -42.53 8.69
C GLU A 78 8.42 -42.31 7.46
N LYS A 79 7.85 -42.42 6.26
CA LYS A 79 8.56 -42.26 4.98
C LYS A 79 7.78 -41.36 4.02
N PRO A 80 7.85 -40.03 4.20
CA PRO A 80 7.18 -39.08 3.32
C PRO A 80 7.82 -39.06 1.93
N SER A 81 6.99 -39.26 0.90
CA SER A 81 7.36 -39.06 -0.51
C SER A 81 7.61 -37.58 -0.82
N THR A 82 8.33 -37.29 -1.91
CA THR A 82 8.56 -35.93 -2.41
C THR A 82 7.24 -35.16 -2.60
N THR A 83 6.18 -35.82 -3.07
CA THR A 83 4.85 -35.19 -3.21
C THR A 83 4.22 -34.78 -1.88
N VAL A 84 4.46 -35.53 -0.80
CA VAL A 84 3.98 -35.21 0.55
C VAL A 84 4.76 -34.03 1.13
N TRP A 85 6.10 -34.02 0.99
CA TRP A 85 6.94 -32.86 1.32
C TRP A 85 6.44 -31.60 0.61
N ASN A 86 6.21 -31.70 -0.70
CA ASN A 86 5.77 -30.60 -1.55
C ASN A 86 4.44 -29.99 -1.08
N GLN A 87 3.51 -30.74 -0.49
CA GLN A 87 2.27 -30.16 0.05
C GLN A 87 2.52 -29.24 1.25
N VAL A 88 3.40 -29.65 2.17
CA VAL A 88 3.70 -28.87 3.37
C VAL A 88 4.57 -27.66 3.03
N ILE A 89 5.58 -27.85 2.16
CA ILE A 89 6.43 -26.76 1.66
C ILE A 89 5.59 -25.72 0.91
N ARG A 90 4.69 -26.16 0.02
CA ARG A 90 3.74 -25.29 -0.69
C ARG A 90 2.81 -24.56 0.28
N GLY A 91 2.28 -25.27 1.28
CA GLY A 91 1.43 -24.69 2.31
C GLY A 91 2.11 -23.52 3.01
N CYS A 92 3.35 -23.69 3.46
CA CYS A 92 4.11 -22.64 4.13
C CYS A 92 4.46 -21.47 3.20
N SER A 93 4.76 -21.73 1.92
CA SER A 93 5.14 -20.67 0.97
C SER A 93 4.04 -19.63 0.76
N ARG A 94 2.79 -19.99 1.06
CA ARG A 94 1.60 -19.15 0.85
C ARG A 94 1.10 -18.46 2.12
N THR A 95 1.73 -18.68 3.26
CA THR A 95 1.32 -18.08 4.53
C THR A 95 2.18 -16.86 4.91
N GLU A 96 1.92 -16.33 6.10
CA GLU A 96 2.67 -15.22 6.72
C GLU A 96 4.09 -15.61 7.15
N ILE A 97 4.45 -16.91 7.12
CA ILE A 97 5.77 -17.41 7.51
C ILE A 97 6.40 -18.21 6.36
N PRO A 98 6.78 -17.58 5.23
CA PRO A 98 7.32 -18.27 4.07
C PRO A 98 8.68 -18.93 4.36
N GLU A 99 9.47 -18.37 5.29
CA GLU A 99 10.79 -18.89 5.71
C GLU A 99 10.76 -20.37 6.08
N ARG A 100 9.66 -20.85 6.66
CA ARG A 100 9.49 -22.23 7.06
C ARG A 100 9.52 -23.23 5.90
N SER A 101 9.22 -22.79 4.67
CA SER A 101 9.41 -23.61 3.47
C SER A 101 10.87 -23.99 3.26
N LEU A 102 11.81 -23.10 3.60
CA LEU A 102 13.24 -23.37 3.46
C LEU A 102 13.75 -24.34 4.55
N GLU A 103 13.24 -24.21 5.78
CA GLU A 103 13.53 -25.17 6.86
C GLU A 103 13.08 -26.59 6.50
N LEU A 104 11.86 -26.72 5.95
CA LEU A 104 11.31 -28.01 5.52
C LEU A 104 12.09 -28.58 4.34
N TYR A 105 12.53 -27.75 3.40
CA TYR A 105 13.42 -28.17 2.33
C TYR A 105 14.75 -28.71 2.87
N LYS A 106 15.38 -28.01 3.83
CA LYS A 106 16.62 -28.48 4.47
C LYS A 106 16.41 -29.82 5.16
N GLN A 107 15.28 -30.01 5.86
CA GLN A 107 14.91 -31.29 6.48
C GLN A 107 14.69 -32.41 5.46
N MET A 108 14.00 -32.11 4.35
CA MET A 108 13.77 -33.04 3.25
C MET A 108 15.10 -33.58 2.70
N VAL A 109 16.04 -32.68 2.42
CA VAL A 109 17.38 -33.04 1.91
C VAL A 109 18.18 -33.82 2.96
N ALA A 110 18.13 -33.41 4.24
CA ALA A 110 18.84 -34.11 5.32
C ALA A 110 18.35 -35.54 5.55
N LEU A 111 17.07 -35.82 5.25
CA LEU A 111 16.47 -37.14 5.32
C LEU A 111 16.66 -37.97 4.02
N GLY A 112 17.43 -37.45 3.06
CA GLY A 112 17.74 -38.14 1.81
C GLY A 112 16.61 -38.17 0.79
N ALA A 113 15.57 -37.33 0.95
CA ALA A 113 14.53 -37.19 -0.05
C ALA A 113 14.96 -36.23 -1.18
N ASN A 114 14.75 -36.63 -2.43
CA ASN A 114 15.18 -35.86 -3.60
C ASN A 114 14.20 -34.74 -3.93
N PRO A 115 14.66 -33.47 -3.97
CA PRO A 115 13.89 -32.34 -4.46
C PRO A 115 13.47 -32.54 -5.93
N ASP A 116 12.31 -32.00 -6.29
CA ASP A 116 11.86 -31.91 -7.67
C ASP A 116 11.61 -30.46 -8.10
N GLY A 117 11.22 -30.27 -9.37
CA GLY A 117 10.92 -28.93 -9.91
C GLY A 117 9.81 -28.19 -9.14
N PHE A 118 8.87 -28.91 -8.52
CA PHE A 118 7.85 -28.30 -7.65
C PHE A 118 8.46 -27.86 -6.33
N THR A 119 9.33 -28.68 -5.71
CA THR A 119 10.07 -28.32 -4.50
C THR A 119 10.81 -27.01 -4.72
N TYR A 120 11.61 -26.92 -5.79
CA TYR A 120 12.37 -25.72 -6.12
C TYR A 120 11.48 -24.52 -6.37
N SER A 121 10.38 -24.68 -7.12
CA SER A 121 9.43 -23.60 -7.36
C SER A 121 8.83 -23.04 -6.06
N TYR A 122 8.44 -23.90 -5.11
CA TYR A 122 7.86 -23.45 -3.85
C TYR A 122 8.89 -22.78 -2.93
N VAL A 123 10.09 -23.32 -2.84
CA VAL A 123 11.16 -22.73 -2.01
C VAL A 123 11.61 -21.38 -2.58
N LEU A 124 11.81 -21.27 -3.90
CA LEU A 124 12.13 -19.99 -4.54
C LEU A 124 11.02 -18.96 -4.37
N SER A 125 9.75 -19.38 -4.50
CA SER A 125 8.60 -18.50 -4.22
C SER A 125 8.59 -18.03 -2.77
N ALA A 126 8.98 -18.87 -1.81
CA ALA A 126 9.09 -18.48 -0.40
C ALA A 126 10.24 -17.50 -0.16
N CYS A 127 11.42 -17.76 -0.75
CA CYS A 127 12.56 -16.83 -0.71
C CYS A 127 12.19 -15.46 -1.27
N THR A 128 11.48 -15.43 -2.39
CA THR A 128 10.98 -14.20 -3.02
C THR A 128 10.07 -13.42 -2.06
N ARG A 129 9.13 -14.10 -1.39
CA ARG A 129 8.16 -13.47 -0.47
C ARG A 129 8.79 -12.97 0.83
N SER A 130 9.82 -13.63 1.34
CA SER A 130 10.56 -13.22 2.54
C SER A 130 11.79 -12.36 2.25
N GLY A 131 12.07 -11.99 1.00
CA GLY A 131 13.26 -11.20 0.64
C GLY A 131 14.60 -11.91 0.88
N MET A 132 14.60 -13.24 0.97
CA MET A 132 15.79 -14.07 1.24
C MET A 132 16.60 -14.32 -0.03
N LEU A 133 17.27 -13.28 -0.54
CA LEU A 133 18.01 -13.36 -1.81
C LEU A 133 19.16 -14.37 -1.76
N ARG A 134 19.98 -14.33 -0.69
CA ARG A 134 21.17 -15.19 -0.55
C ARG A 134 20.79 -16.66 -0.53
N GLU A 135 19.76 -17.01 0.23
CA GLU A 135 19.21 -18.36 0.28
C GLU A 135 18.64 -18.74 -1.09
N GLY A 136 17.95 -17.83 -1.76
CA GLY A 136 17.47 -18.03 -3.12
C GLY A 136 18.58 -18.32 -4.14
N GLU A 137 19.73 -17.64 -4.04
CA GLU A 137 20.92 -17.88 -4.86
C GLU A 137 21.54 -19.26 -4.59
N GLN A 138 21.58 -19.69 -3.33
CA GLN A 138 22.02 -21.05 -2.98
C GLN A 138 21.09 -22.10 -3.60
N ILE A 139 19.78 -21.86 -3.55
CA ILE A 139 18.79 -22.74 -4.17
C ILE A 139 18.94 -22.73 -5.70
N HIS A 140 19.24 -21.58 -6.32
CA HIS A 140 19.54 -21.51 -7.75
C HIS A 140 20.77 -22.36 -8.12
N GLY A 141 21.84 -22.31 -7.32
CA GLY A 141 23.00 -23.20 -7.49
C GLY A 141 22.61 -24.68 -7.44
N ARG A 142 21.70 -25.06 -6.52
CA ARG A 142 21.16 -26.44 -6.44
C ARG A 142 20.30 -26.81 -7.64
N VAL A 143 19.46 -25.90 -8.13
CA VAL A 143 18.65 -26.10 -9.36
C VAL A 143 19.53 -26.45 -10.57
N LEU A 144 20.70 -25.83 -10.69
CA LEU A 144 21.67 -26.11 -11.75
C LEU A 144 22.28 -27.51 -11.60
N VAL A 145 22.75 -27.84 -10.39
CA VAL A 145 23.37 -29.15 -10.09
C VAL A 145 22.39 -30.30 -10.28
N ASP A 146 21.13 -30.13 -9.84
CA ASP A 146 20.11 -31.17 -9.89
C ASP A 146 19.41 -31.27 -11.26
N GLY A 147 19.79 -30.44 -12.24
CA GLY A 147 19.29 -30.52 -13.61
C GLY A 147 17.87 -29.95 -13.82
N TYR A 148 17.37 -29.10 -12.92
CA TYR A 148 16.04 -28.48 -13.04
C TYR A 148 16.05 -27.10 -13.70
N PHE A 149 17.19 -26.61 -14.16
CA PHE A 149 17.32 -25.28 -14.75
C PHE A 149 16.48 -25.10 -16.03
N SER A 150 16.24 -26.15 -16.81
CA SER A 150 15.38 -26.07 -18.01
C SER A 150 13.89 -26.00 -17.69
N ASN A 151 13.48 -26.23 -16.44
CA ASN A 151 12.07 -26.23 -16.05
C ASN A 151 11.50 -24.80 -16.05
N VAL A 152 10.46 -24.57 -16.87
CA VAL A 152 9.81 -23.26 -17.05
C VAL A 152 9.31 -22.66 -15.72
N PHE A 153 8.73 -23.47 -14.82
CA PHE A 153 8.22 -23.00 -13.54
C PHE A 153 9.36 -22.59 -12.59
N VAL A 154 10.45 -23.35 -12.56
CA VAL A 154 11.63 -23.02 -11.75
C VAL A 154 12.27 -21.73 -12.25
N ARG A 155 12.50 -21.60 -13.57
CA ARG A 155 13.03 -20.36 -14.17
C ARG A 155 12.15 -19.14 -13.92
N THR A 156 10.83 -19.31 -14.03
CA THR A 156 9.88 -18.23 -13.72
C THR A 156 10.02 -17.74 -12.28
N ASN A 157 10.18 -18.67 -11.32
CA ASN A 157 10.42 -18.30 -9.92
C ASN A 157 11.80 -17.65 -9.71
N LEU A 158 12.84 -18.08 -10.45
CA LEU A 158 14.15 -17.41 -10.42
C LEU A 158 14.07 -15.97 -10.97
N ILE A 159 13.35 -15.74 -12.07
CA ILE A 159 13.10 -14.39 -12.60
C ILE A 159 12.42 -13.52 -11.54
N ASN A 160 11.42 -14.07 -10.84
CA ASN A 160 10.73 -13.34 -9.77
C ASN A 160 11.66 -13.04 -8.58
N LEU A 161 12.48 -14.00 -8.15
CA LEU A 161 13.48 -13.83 -7.09
C LEU A 161 14.46 -12.70 -7.42
N TYR A 162 15.08 -12.74 -8.60
CA TYR A 162 16.05 -11.72 -8.99
C TYR A 162 15.40 -10.37 -9.32
N GLY A 163 14.16 -10.37 -9.82
CA GLY A 163 13.39 -9.16 -10.05
C GLY A 163 12.89 -8.47 -8.77
N MET A 164 12.86 -9.16 -7.62
CA MET A 164 12.51 -8.54 -6.32
C MET A 164 13.57 -7.56 -5.82
N VAL A 165 14.79 -7.68 -6.31
CA VAL A 165 15.91 -6.85 -5.90
C VAL A 165 15.80 -5.50 -6.62
N GLY A 166 15.11 -4.54 -6.01
CA GLY A 166 14.97 -3.18 -6.53
C GLY A 166 16.28 -2.38 -6.57
N VAL A 167 17.39 -2.93 -6.05
CA VAL A 167 18.69 -2.28 -5.92
C VAL A 167 19.81 -3.18 -6.48
N GLY A 168 20.43 -2.78 -7.59
CA GLY A 168 21.60 -3.48 -8.18
C GLY A 168 21.29 -4.34 -9.41
N ASP A 169 22.21 -5.24 -9.77
CA ASP A 169 22.18 -6.02 -11.02
C ASP A 169 21.11 -7.15 -11.06
N GLY A 170 20.25 -7.26 -10.04
CA GLY A 170 19.24 -8.33 -9.94
C GLY A 170 18.30 -8.37 -11.15
N ILE A 171 17.83 -7.20 -11.60
CA ILE A 171 16.97 -7.13 -12.79
C ILE A 171 17.69 -7.55 -14.08
N VAL A 172 19.01 -7.35 -14.16
CA VAL A 172 19.85 -7.81 -15.28
C VAL A 172 19.92 -9.33 -15.30
N HIS A 173 20.09 -9.96 -14.13
CA HIS A 173 20.04 -11.42 -13.99
C HIS A 173 18.66 -11.97 -14.35
N ALA A 174 17.58 -11.33 -13.90
CA ALA A 174 16.22 -11.71 -14.26
C ALA A 174 15.99 -11.62 -15.78
N ARG A 175 16.48 -10.56 -16.44
CA ARG A 175 16.42 -10.40 -17.89
C ARG A 175 17.19 -11.50 -18.62
N LYS A 176 18.43 -11.77 -18.21
CA LYS A 176 19.25 -12.86 -18.79
C LYS A 176 18.56 -14.22 -18.67
N LEU A 177 18.04 -14.53 -17.48
CA LEU A 177 17.28 -15.75 -17.23
C LEU A 177 16.03 -15.85 -18.08
N PHE A 178 15.38 -14.73 -18.40
CA PHE A 178 14.20 -14.69 -19.26
C PHE A 178 14.56 -14.87 -20.74
N ASP A 179 15.62 -14.21 -21.20
CA ASP A 179 16.05 -14.25 -22.60
C ASP A 179 16.54 -15.64 -23.00
N GLU A 180 17.20 -16.36 -22.09
CA GLU A 180 17.65 -17.75 -22.29
C GLU A 180 16.51 -18.80 -22.22
N MET A 181 15.25 -18.41 -21.95
CA MET A 181 14.11 -19.36 -21.92
C MET A 181 13.72 -19.77 -23.33
N ALA A 182 13.72 -21.08 -23.62
CA ALA A 182 13.21 -21.62 -24.87
C ALA A 182 11.69 -21.41 -25.01
N GLU A 183 10.94 -21.60 -23.91
CA GLU A 183 9.51 -21.35 -23.85
C GLU A 183 9.20 -20.32 -22.77
N ARG A 184 8.47 -19.26 -23.13
CA ARG A 184 8.04 -18.19 -22.23
C ARG A 184 6.53 -18.21 -22.13
N ASN A 185 5.99 -18.20 -20.92
CA ASN A 185 4.55 -18.18 -20.68
C ASN A 185 4.11 -16.83 -20.11
N ALA A 186 2.80 -16.59 -20.02
CA ALA A 186 2.27 -15.33 -19.51
C ALA A 186 2.81 -14.97 -18.10
N VAL A 187 3.12 -15.98 -17.28
CA VAL A 187 3.65 -15.76 -15.92
C VAL A 187 5.10 -15.27 -15.98
N SER A 188 5.97 -15.86 -16.80
CA SER A 188 7.37 -15.42 -16.92
C SER A 188 7.48 -14.00 -17.48
N TRP A 189 6.66 -13.67 -18.49
CA TRP A 189 6.55 -12.29 -19.01
C TRP A 189 6.12 -11.31 -17.92
N ASN A 190 5.07 -11.64 -17.17
CA ASN A 190 4.56 -10.77 -16.11
C ASN A 190 5.54 -10.65 -14.93
N SER A 191 6.30 -11.70 -14.61
CA SER A 191 7.36 -11.64 -13.59
C SER A 191 8.46 -10.67 -13.96
N LEU A 192 8.93 -10.69 -15.22
CA LEU A 192 9.93 -9.74 -15.70
C LEU A 192 9.37 -8.31 -15.70
N LEU A 193 8.14 -8.14 -16.16
CA LEU A 193 7.42 -6.87 -16.18
C LEU A 193 7.33 -6.24 -14.77
N ALA A 194 6.88 -7.03 -13.79
CA ALA A 194 6.77 -6.61 -12.40
C ALA A 194 8.14 -6.30 -11.78
N GLY A 195 9.20 -7.00 -12.20
CA GLY A 195 10.58 -6.71 -11.81
C GLY A 195 11.00 -5.30 -12.21
N TYR A 196 10.87 -4.95 -13.49
CA TYR A 196 11.22 -3.60 -13.98
C TYR A 196 10.41 -2.49 -13.29
N ILE A 197 9.10 -2.70 -13.08
CA ILE A 197 8.25 -1.76 -12.35
C ILE A 197 8.75 -1.52 -10.92
N ARG A 198 9.23 -2.59 -10.25
CA ARG A 198 9.72 -2.52 -8.87
C ARG A 198 11.06 -1.79 -8.77
N CYS A 199 11.88 -1.87 -9.82
CA CYS A 199 13.13 -1.10 -9.96
C CYS A 199 12.89 0.37 -10.38
N GLY A 200 11.65 0.78 -10.65
CA GLY A 200 11.32 2.12 -11.15
C GLY A 200 11.59 2.34 -12.65
N ASP A 201 12.16 1.35 -13.36
CA ASP A 201 12.37 1.40 -14.81
C ASP A 201 11.08 1.03 -15.56
N VAL A 202 10.09 1.91 -15.45
CA VAL A 202 8.77 1.71 -16.06
C VAL A 202 8.83 1.77 -17.60
N ASP A 203 9.85 2.42 -18.16
CA ASP A 203 10.00 2.57 -19.61
C ASP A 203 10.51 1.26 -20.26
N THR A 204 11.39 0.52 -19.59
CA THR A 204 11.72 -0.86 -20.00
C THR A 204 10.57 -1.82 -19.72
N ALA A 205 9.84 -1.65 -18.61
CA ALA A 205 8.61 -2.42 -18.37
C ALA A 205 7.61 -2.25 -19.53
N ARG A 206 7.43 -1.02 -20.03
CA ARG A 206 6.58 -0.75 -21.20
C ARG A 206 7.03 -1.54 -22.43
N ARG A 207 8.33 -1.57 -22.73
CA ARG A 207 8.88 -2.34 -23.85
C ARG A 207 8.61 -3.84 -23.71
N VAL A 208 8.85 -4.39 -22.51
CA VAL A 208 8.52 -5.80 -22.20
C VAL A 208 7.05 -6.08 -22.41
N PHE A 209 6.16 -5.19 -21.94
CA PHE A 209 4.73 -5.31 -22.17
C PHE A 209 4.40 -5.35 -23.67
N ASP A 210 4.94 -4.43 -24.46
CA ASP A 210 4.66 -4.35 -25.90
C ASP A 210 5.14 -5.63 -26.63
N GLU A 211 6.28 -6.22 -26.22
CA GLU A 211 6.82 -7.50 -26.72
C GLU A 211 5.97 -8.74 -26.38
N MET A 212 5.10 -8.68 -25.36
CA MET A 212 4.30 -9.84 -24.94
C MET A 212 3.36 -10.30 -26.07
N PRO A 213 3.37 -11.61 -26.44
CA PRO A 213 2.52 -12.12 -27.51
C PRO A 213 1.03 -12.06 -27.13
N ASP A 214 0.69 -12.51 -25.92
CA ASP A 214 -0.69 -12.52 -25.41
C ASP A 214 -0.82 -11.64 -24.17
N LYS A 215 -1.63 -10.58 -24.30
CA LYS A 215 -1.88 -9.58 -23.24
C LYS A 215 -3.26 -9.77 -22.63
N ASN A 216 -3.39 -10.73 -21.71
CA ASN A 216 -4.59 -10.88 -20.90
C ASN A 216 -4.68 -9.78 -19.82
N VAL A 217 -5.67 -9.86 -18.91
CA VAL A 217 -5.92 -8.84 -17.87
C VAL A 217 -4.67 -8.53 -17.02
N VAL A 218 -3.87 -9.56 -16.69
CA VAL A 218 -2.79 -9.47 -15.70
C VAL A 218 -1.68 -8.45 -16.05
N PRO A 219 -1.04 -8.49 -17.23
CA PRO A 219 -0.02 -7.51 -17.60
C PRO A 219 -0.57 -6.08 -17.75
N TRP A 220 -1.84 -5.90 -18.16
CA TRP A 220 -2.48 -4.59 -18.19
C TRP A 220 -2.61 -4.02 -16.77
N THR A 221 -3.18 -4.80 -15.86
CA THR A 221 -3.32 -4.45 -14.44
C THR A 221 -1.96 -4.15 -13.81
N THR A 222 -0.94 -4.96 -14.13
CA THR A 222 0.43 -4.79 -13.65
C THR A 222 1.03 -3.45 -14.12
N MET A 223 0.86 -3.08 -15.39
CA MET A 223 1.32 -1.78 -15.89
C MET A 223 0.58 -0.61 -15.26
N ILE A 224 -0.75 -0.67 -15.14
CA ILE A 224 -1.54 0.43 -14.56
C ILE A 224 -1.14 0.65 -13.10
N ALA A 225 -1.07 -0.42 -12.30
CA ALA A 225 -0.62 -0.36 -10.92
C ALA A 225 0.84 0.10 -10.81
N GLY A 226 1.71 -0.35 -11.72
CA GLY A 226 3.11 0.04 -11.77
C GLY A 226 3.32 1.51 -12.06
N PHE A 227 2.59 2.07 -13.03
CA PHE A 227 2.61 3.52 -13.30
C PHE A 227 2.11 4.32 -12.10
N ALA A 228 0.99 3.93 -11.49
CA ALA A 228 0.42 4.63 -10.35
C ALA A 228 1.38 4.64 -9.14
N ARG A 229 1.99 3.49 -8.81
CA ARG A 229 2.94 3.36 -7.69
C ARG A 229 4.24 4.14 -7.89
N ASN A 230 4.67 4.35 -9.13
CA ASN A 230 5.86 5.14 -9.46
C ASN A 230 5.52 6.62 -9.72
N GLY A 231 4.36 7.11 -9.26
CA GLY A 231 3.95 8.52 -9.40
C GLY A 231 3.59 8.95 -10.84
N LYS A 232 3.60 8.02 -11.81
CA LYS A 232 3.30 8.27 -13.23
C LYS A 232 1.78 8.15 -13.49
N CYS A 233 0.95 8.82 -12.68
CA CYS A 233 -0.52 8.69 -12.68
C CYS A 233 -1.18 8.99 -14.04
N LYS A 234 -0.67 9.98 -14.81
CA LYS A 234 -1.18 10.29 -16.16
C LYS A 234 -1.02 9.11 -17.12
N GLN A 235 0.12 8.41 -17.03
CA GLN A 235 0.39 7.22 -17.84
C GLN A 235 -0.49 6.04 -17.40
N ALA A 236 -0.71 5.87 -16.09
CA ALA A 236 -1.62 4.86 -15.56
C ALA A 236 -3.04 4.98 -16.16
N LEU A 237 -3.62 6.20 -16.17
CA LEU A 237 -4.94 6.44 -16.75
C LEU A 237 -4.95 6.32 -18.28
N SER A 238 -3.88 6.73 -18.96
CA SER A 238 -3.74 6.50 -20.41
C SER A 238 -3.75 5.00 -20.74
N PHE A 239 -3.04 4.20 -19.95
CA PHE A 239 -3.00 2.74 -20.09
C PHE A 239 -4.35 2.09 -19.77
N PHE A 240 -5.04 2.56 -18.74
CA PHE A 240 -6.39 2.11 -18.43
C PHE A 240 -7.38 2.41 -19.57
N LYS A 241 -7.29 3.60 -20.20
CA LYS A 241 -8.07 3.94 -21.40
C LYS A 241 -7.74 3.00 -22.58
N GLN A 242 -6.47 2.62 -22.75
CA GLN A 242 -6.06 1.65 -23.78
C GLN A 242 -6.60 0.24 -23.50
N MET A 243 -6.51 -0.25 -22.26
CA MET A 243 -7.08 -1.53 -21.82
C MET A 243 -8.58 -1.62 -22.14
N ARG A 244 -9.31 -0.53 -21.87
CA ARG A 244 -10.74 -0.39 -22.20
C ARG A 244 -11.00 -0.47 -23.70
N ARG A 245 -10.22 0.25 -24.52
CA ARG A 245 -10.35 0.23 -25.98
C ARG A 245 -10.04 -1.15 -26.58
N ALA A 246 -9.08 -1.85 -25.98
CA ALA A 246 -8.76 -3.24 -26.31
C ALA A 246 -9.83 -4.25 -25.85
N ARG A 247 -10.90 -3.80 -25.17
CA ARG A 247 -11.99 -4.63 -24.63
C ARG A 247 -11.50 -5.75 -23.72
N VAL A 248 -10.38 -5.53 -23.04
CA VAL A 248 -9.87 -6.42 -22.01
C VAL A 248 -10.73 -6.24 -20.75
N GLU A 249 -11.10 -7.35 -20.12
CA GLU A 249 -11.90 -7.34 -18.92
C GLU A 249 -11.22 -6.55 -17.80
N LEU A 250 -11.96 -5.62 -17.18
CA LEU A 250 -11.47 -4.83 -16.06
C LEU A 250 -11.67 -5.61 -14.77
N ASP A 251 -10.59 -6.09 -14.17
CA ASP A 251 -10.64 -6.69 -12.84
C ASP A 251 -10.65 -5.62 -11.74
N GLN A 252 -11.06 -6.02 -10.53
CA GLN A 252 -11.17 -5.08 -9.40
C GLN A 252 -9.80 -4.46 -9.03
N VAL A 253 -8.68 -5.13 -9.34
CA VAL A 253 -7.32 -4.64 -9.06
C VAL A 253 -6.94 -3.50 -10.02
N ALA A 254 -7.24 -3.62 -11.32
CA ALA A 254 -7.05 -2.55 -12.29
C ALA A 254 -7.90 -1.32 -11.94
N LEU A 255 -9.13 -1.54 -11.48
CA LEU A 255 -10.03 -0.46 -11.06
C LEU A 255 -9.49 0.28 -9.82
N VAL A 256 -8.95 -0.43 -8.82
CA VAL A 256 -8.26 0.19 -7.68
C VAL A 256 -7.11 1.07 -8.15
N ALA A 257 -6.22 0.54 -8.99
CA ALA A 257 -5.06 1.29 -9.48
C ALA A 257 -5.45 2.52 -10.30
N ALA A 258 -6.49 2.41 -11.13
CA ALA A 258 -7.02 3.54 -11.88
C ALA A 258 -7.67 4.59 -10.97
N LEU A 259 -8.44 4.18 -9.94
CA LEU A 259 -9.03 5.11 -8.96
C LEU A 259 -7.95 5.84 -8.15
N SER A 260 -6.89 5.16 -7.73
CA SER A 260 -5.74 5.81 -7.09
C SER A 260 -5.12 6.86 -8.00
N ALA A 261 -4.91 6.54 -9.28
CA ALA A 261 -4.40 7.53 -10.24
C ALA A 261 -5.38 8.69 -10.50
N CYS A 262 -6.69 8.46 -10.44
CA CYS A 262 -7.70 9.52 -10.49
C CYS A 262 -7.59 10.44 -9.28
N ALA A 263 -7.44 9.87 -8.07
CA ALA A 263 -7.31 10.63 -6.83
C ALA A 263 -6.09 11.58 -6.85
N GLU A 264 -4.94 11.10 -7.32
CA GLU A 264 -3.70 11.90 -7.44
C GLU A 264 -3.77 13.01 -8.50
N LEU A 265 -4.66 12.85 -9.49
CA LEU A 265 -4.83 13.81 -10.58
C LEU A 265 -6.04 14.72 -10.40
N GLY A 266 -6.94 14.41 -9.46
CA GLY A 266 -8.27 15.00 -9.37
C GLY A 266 -9.15 14.67 -10.59
N ASP A 267 -8.95 13.51 -11.25
CA ASP A 267 -9.73 13.10 -12.44
C ASP A 267 -11.11 12.54 -12.03
N LEU A 268 -12.00 13.45 -11.66
CA LEU A 268 -13.33 13.12 -11.15
C LEU A 268 -14.20 12.43 -12.20
N GLU A 269 -14.07 12.80 -13.47
CA GLU A 269 -14.86 12.23 -14.57
C GLU A 269 -14.55 10.74 -14.73
N MET A 270 -13.27 10.37 -14.80
CA MET A 270 -12.86 8.98 -14.88
C MET A 270 -13.25 8.23 -13.61
N GLY A 271 -13.10 8.84 -12.44
CA GLY A 271 -13.54 8.27 -11.16
C GLY A 271 -15.03 7.93 -11.13
N LYS A 272 -15.90 8.87 -11.54
CA LYS A 272 -17.35 8.64 -11.65
C LYS A 272 -17.70 7.59 -12.71
N TRP A 273 -16.96 7.56 -13.83
CA TRP A 273 -17.13 6.52 -14.84
C TRP A 273 -16.81 5.13 -14.27
N ILE A 274 -15.69 4.99 -13.54
CA ILE A 274 -15.30 3.74 -12.88
C ILE A 274 -16.36 3.32 -11.86
N HIS A 275 -16.82 4.23 -11.00
CA HIS A 275 -17.86 3.91 -10.01
C HIS A 275 -19.16 3.45 -10.68
N SER A 276 -19.57 4.10 -11.77
CA SER A 276 -20.74 3.69 -12.57
C SER A 276 -20.55 2.31 -13.21
N TYR A 277 -19.35 2.01 -13.71
CA TYR A 277 -19.00 0.70 -14.24
C TYR A 277 -19.07 -0.40 -13.16
N ILE A 278 -18.58 -0.11 -11.95
CA ILE A 278 -18.65 -1.03 -10.81
C ILE A 278 -20.10 -1.34 -10.46
N LYS A 279 -20.95 -0.31 -10.31
CA LYS A 279 -22.38 -0.47 -9.98
C LYS A 279 -23.12 -1.32 -11.01
N LYS A 280 -22.86 -1.09 -12.30
CA LYS A 280 -23.46 -1.91 -13.37
C LYS A 280 -22.97 -3.36 -13.29
N THR A 281 -21.66 -3.56 -13.18
CA THR A 281 -21.06 -4.91 -13.25
C THR A 281 -21.40 -5.76 -12.03
N SER A 282 -21.43 -5.19 -10.83
CA SER A 282 -21.76 -5.92 -9.60
C SER A 282 -23.21 -6.42 -9.59
N GLN A 283 -24.15 -5.61 -10.09
CA GLN A 283 -25.55 -5.99 -10.24
C GLN A 283 -25.74 -7.16 -11.21
N PHE A 284 -25.03 -7.16 -12.34
CA PHE A 284 -25.16 -8.24 -13.33
C PHE A 284 -24.45 -9.54 -12.92
N ARG A 285 -23.36 -9.46 -12.16
CA ARG A 285 -22.51 -10.63 -11.88
C ARG A 285 -22.70 -11.24 -10.49
N ASN A 286 -23.55 -10.66 -9.63
CA ASN A 286 -23.66 -11.04 -8.21
C ASN A 286 -22.28 -11.18 -7.53
N GLN A 287 -21.34 -10.31 -7.92
CA GLN A 287 -19.95 -10.39 -7.47
C GLN A 287 -19.74 -9.49 -6.25
N GLN A 288 -19.23 -10.07 -5.16
CA GLN A 288 -18.83 -9.31 -3.98
C GLN A 288 -17.67 -8.35 -4.34
N LEU A 289 -17.83 -7.09 -3.97
CA LEU A 289 -16.80 -6.07 -4.14
C LEU A 289 -15.72 -6.25 -3.06
N LEU A 290 -14.46 -6.14 -3.47
CA LEU A 290 -13.34 -6.09 -2.54
C LEU A 290 -13.44 -4.83 -1.67
N VAL A 291 -13.18 -4.97 -0.37
CA VAL A 291 -13.09 -3.83 0.55
C VAL A 291 -12.10 -2.78 0.04
N SER A 292 -10.98 -3.22 -0.56
CA SER A 292 -9.97 -2.34 -1.16
C SER A 292 -10.50 -1.49 -2.33
N LEU A 293 -11.45 -2.00 -3.11
CA LEU A 293 -12.06 -1.25 -4.20
C LEU A 293 -12.96 -0.12 -3.69
N ASN A 294 -13.74 -0.39 -2.64
CA ASN A 294 -14.53 0.66 -1.98
C ASN A 294 -13.62 1.68 -1.29
N ASN A 295 -12.53 1.26 -0.64
CA ASN A 295 -11.55 2.19 -0.05
C ASN A 295 -10.94 3.12 -1.12
N ALA A 296 -10.64 2.59 -2.32
CA ALA A 296 -10.15 3.40 -3.42
C ALA A 296 -11.19 4.41 -3.94
N LEU A 297 -12.48 4.07 -3.92
CA LEU A 297 -13.58 5.00 -4.22
C LEU A 297 -13.69 6.12 -3.18
N ILE A 298 -13.65 5.78 -1.88
CA ILE A 298 -13.66 6.76 -0.78
C ILE A 298 -12.49 7.74 -0.98
N HIS A 299 -11.27 7.23 -1.17
CA HIS A 299 -10.09 8.05 -1.40
C HIS A 299 -10.22 8.93 -2.65
N MET A 300 -10.70 8.38 -3.77
CA MET A 300 -10.87 9.14 -5.01
C MET A 300 -11.87 10.30 -4.85
N TYR A 301 -13.04 10.05 -4.26
CA TYR A 301 -14.04 11.10 -4.04
C TYR A 301 -13.56 12.15 -3.05
N ALA A 302 -12.95 11.73 -1.93
CA ALA A 302 -12.39 12.65 -0.95
C ALA A 302 -11.28 13.52 -1.57
N SER A 303 -10.36 12.94 -2.35
CA SER A 303 -9.30 13.70 -3.04
C SER A 303 -9.83 14.63 -4.14
N CYS A 304 -11.01 14.35 -4.71
CA CYS A 304 -11.70 15.25 -5.64
C CYS A 304 -12.63 16.27 -4.94
N GLY A 305 -12.65 16.32 -3.60
CA GLY A 305 -13.47 17.25 -2.81
C GLY A 305 -14.95 16.91 -2.69
N LEU A 306 -15.39 15.72 -3.15
CA LEU A 306 -16.76 15.25 -2.98
C LEU A 306 -16.88 14.36 -1.75
N ILE A 307 -16.82 14.98 -0.58
CA ILE A 307 -16.81 14.29 0.71
C ILE A 307 -18.09 13.51 0.98
N GLU A 308 -19.25 14.04 0.57
CA GLU A 308 -20.53 13.34 0.72
C GLU A 308 -20.59 12.03 -0.07
N GLU A 309 -20.09 12.03 -1.32
CA GLU A 309 -20.01 10.81 -2.13
C GLU A 309 -19.04 9.79 -1.52
N ALA A 310 -17.94 10.25 -0.91
CA ALA A 310 -17.02 9.38 -0.18
C ALA A 310 -17.70 8.74 1.04
N TYR A 311 -18.48 9.52 1.80
CA TYR A 311 -19.23 9.04 2.95
C TYR A 311 -20.33 8.06 2.54
N GLU A 312 -21.05 8.31 1.44
CA GLU A 312 -22.05 7.41 0.89
C GLU A 312 -21.47 6.05 0.52
N VAL A 313 -20.27 6.02 -0.09
CA VAL A 313 -19.56 4.77 -0.35
C VAL A 313 -19.29 4.04 0.96
N LEU A 314 -18.71 4.69 1.97
CA LEU A 314 -18.45 4.08 3.28
C LEU A 314 -19.74 3.54 3.92
N ARG A 315 -20.84 4.30 3.86
CA ARG A 315 -22.14 3.93 4.44
C ARG A 315 -22.73 2.69 3.79
N CYS A 316 -22.55 2.51 2.48
CA CYS A 316 -23.08 1.35 1.75
C CYS A 316 -22.18 0.10 1.82
N MET A 317 -20.99 0.17 2.43
CA MET A 317 -20.12 -1.00 2.57
C MET A 317 -20.68 -2.03 3.56
N PRO A 318 -20.83 -3.32 3.17
CA PRO A 318 -21.25 -4.38 4.10
C PRO A 318 -20.15 -4.73 5.10
N GLU A 319 -18.89 -4.72 4.65
CA GLU A 319 -17.71 -4.96 5.47
C GLU A 319 -16.78 -3.75 5.37
N ARG A 320 -16.28 -3.29 6.51
CA ARG A 320 -15.34 -2.16 6.60
C ARG A 320 -14.06 -2.62 7.29
N SER A 321 -12.95 -2.21 6.72
CA SER A 321 -11.62 -2.39 7.32
C SER A 321 -11.18 -1.13 8.06
N THR A 322 -10.13 -1.22 8.88
CA THR A 322 -9.45 -0.03 9.44
C THR A 322 -9.14 1.00 8.34
N VAL A 323 -8.66 0.54 7.18
CA VAL A 323 -8.37 1.40 6.01
C VAL A 323 -9.62 2.13 5.49
N SER A 324 -10.80 1.52 5.57
CA SER A 324 -12.07 2.14 5.15
C SER A 324 -12.38 3.37 6.01
N TRP A 325 -12.27 3.22 7.34
CA TRP A 325 -12.48 4.31 8.29
C TRP A 325 -11.39 5.37 8.20
N THR A 326 -10.12 4.97 8.18
CA THR A 326 -8.98 5.88 8.04
C THR A 326 -9.07 6.72 6.77
N SER A 327 -9.50 6.14 5.64
CA SER A 327 -9.66 6.89 4.37
C SER A 327 -10.72 8.00 4.49
N MET A 328 -11.81 7.74 5.20
CA MET A 328 -12.86 8.73 5.43
C MET A 328 -12.41 9.82 6.42
N ILE A 329 -11.82 9.43 7.54
CA ILE A 329 -11.32 10.35 8.59
C ILE A 329 -10.28 11.31 8.00
N THR A 330 -9.29 10.77 7.28
CA THR A 330 -8.25 11.58 6.64
C THR A 330 -8.82 12.47 5.52
N GLY A 331 -9.82 11.99 4.78
CA GLY A 331 -10.57 12.80 3.82
C GLY A 331 -11.24 14.00 4.48
N LEU A 332 -12.03 13.78 5.53
CA LEU A 332 -12.71 14.84 6.28
C LEU A 332 -11.72 15.85 6.87
N ALA A 333 -10.64 15.35 7.47
CA ALA A 333 -9.59 16.17 8.06
C ALA A 333 -8.93 17.12 7.04
N LYS A 334 -8.63 16.62 5.83
CA LYS A 334 -8.04 17.42 4.73
C LYS A 334 -8.95 18.53 4.22
N HIS A 335 -10.27 18.36 4.36
CA HIS A 335 -11.27 19.35 3.95
C HIS A 335 -11.81 20.19 5.12
N CYS A 336 -11.10 20.19 6.26
CA CYS A 336 -11.44 20.96 7.46
C CYS A 336 -12.78 20.60 8.12
N PHE A 337 -13.34 19.42 7.84
CA PHE A 337 -14.52 18.86 8.52
C PHE A 337 -14.09 18.09 9.79
N ALA A 338 -13.46 18.82 10.72
CA ALA A 338 -12.81 18.19 11.87
C ALA A 338 -13.78 17.50 12.82
N GLN A 339 -14.95 18.10 13.04
CA GLN A 339 -15.97 17.54 13.92
C GLN A 339 -16.52 16.23 13.36
N GLU A 340 -16.80 16.19 12.06
CA GLU A 340 -17.26 15.01 11.35
C GLU A 340 -16.19 13.92 11.33
N ALA A 341 -14.91 14.30 11.17
CA ALA A 341 -13.79 13.35 11.25
C ALA A 341 -13.74 12.66 12.62
N ILE A 342 -13.93 13.44 13.70
CA ILE A 342 -14.02 12.93 15.07
C ILE A 342 -15.26 12.03 15.23
N THR A 343 -16.43 12.45 14.75
CA THR A 343 -17.64 11.64 14.83
C THR A 343 -17.50 10.29 14.11
N VAL A 344 -16.88 10.27 12.93
CA VAL A 344 -16.58 9.03 12.20
C VAL A 344 -15.59 8.16 12.98
N PHE A 345 -14.58 8.75 13.62
CA PHE A 345 -13.64 8.03 14.46
C PHE A 345 -14.32 7.43 15.71
N GLU A 346 -15.18 8.17 16.39
CA GLU A 346 -15.94 7.68 17.54
C GLU A 346 -16.92 6.57 17.15
N CYS A 347 -17.52 6.66 15.96
CA CYS A 347 -18.32 5.58 15.38
C CYS A 347 -17.48 4.32 15.12
N MET A 348 -16.23 4.47 14.67
CA MET A 348 -15.31 3.34 14.53
C MET A 348 -14.98 2.71 15.89
N LEU A 349 -14.74 3.52 16.93
CA LEU A 349 -14.44 3.04 18.27
C LEU A 349 -15.64 2.32 18.92
N SER A 350 -16.87 2.76 18.64
CA SER A 350 -18.09 2.19 19.24
C SER A 350 -18.41 0.75 18.78
N LEU A 351 -17.84 0.30 17.65
CA LEU A 351 -17.93 -1.09 17.19
C LEU A 351 -17.13 -2.08 18.06
N GLY A 352 -16.19 -1.57 18.85
CA GLY A 352 -15.40 -2.34 19.79
C GLY A 352 -14.22 -3.10 19.17
N GLU A 353 -13.27 -3.48 20.04
CA GLU A 353 -11.96 -4.03 19.64
C GLU A 353 -11.99 -5.31 18.80
N ARG A 354 -13.08 -6.07 18.86
CA ARG A 354 -13.20 -7.35 18.14
C ARG A 354 -13.55 -7.16 16.67
N GLU A 355 -14.16 -6.04 16.31
CA GLU A 355 -14.55 -5.75 14.94
C GLU A 355 -13.48 -4.95 14.20
N VAL A 356 -13.08 -3.82 14.77
CA VAL A 356 -12.11 -2.92 14.13
C VAL A 356 -11.23 -2.27 15.18
N LYS A 357 -9.94 -2.13 14.86
CA LYS A 357 -8.96 -1.43 15.69
C LYS A 357 -8.40 -0.24 14.94
N PRO A 358 -8.31 0.95 15.57
CA PRO A 358 -7.54 2.05 15.01
C PRO A 358 -6.07 1.66 14.93
N ASP A 359 -5.41 2.16 13.90
CA ASP A 359 -3.97 2.00 13.71
C ASP A 359 -3.27 3.37 13.83
N GLU A 360 -1.95 3.35 13.65
CA GLU A 360 -1.13 4.56 13.66
C GLU A 360 -1.60 5.59 12.62
N ILE A 361 -2.13 5.15 11.48
CA ILE A 361 -2.55 6.06 10.41
C ILE A 361 -3.92 6.67 10.76
N THR A 362 -4.81 5.92 11.40
CA THR A 362 -6.09 6.43 11.91
C THR A 362 -5.85 7.59 12.87
N TYR A 363 -4.96 7.44 13.84
CA TYR A 363 -4.66 8.48 14.82
C TYR A 363 -4.00 9.71 14.21
N ILE A 364 -3.11 9.56 13.23
CA ILE A 364 -2.59 10.70 12.46
C ILE A 364 -3.76 11.49 11.84
N GLY A 365 -4.74 10.82 11.23
CA GLY A 365 -5.91 11.47 10.64
C GLY A 365 -6.73 12.28 11.64
N VAL A 366 -6.98 11.74 12.84
CA VAL A 366 -7.75 12.41 13.90
C VAL A 366 -6.98 13.59 14.50
N LEU A 367 -5.69 13.40 14.79
CA LEU A 367 -4.84 14.47 15.35
C LEU A 367 -4.65 15.60 14.34
N PHE A 368 -4.54 15.27 13.05
CA PHE A 368 -4.50 16.24 11.96
C PHE A 368 -5.80 17.05 11.88
N ALA A 369 -6.96 16.41 12.01
CA ALA A 369 -8.26 17.10 12.11
C ALA A 369 -8.30 18.07 13.30
N CYS A 370 -7.85 17.61 14.47
CA CYS A 370 -7.79 18.44 15.68
C CYS A 370 -6.88 19.66 15.46
N SER A 371 -5.72 19.47 14.84
CA SER A 371 -4.80 20.58 14.53
C SER A 371 -5.44 21.64 13.63
N HIS A 372 -6.14 21.22 12.57
CA HIS A 372 -6.80 22.16 11.65
C HIS A 372 -7.89 23.00 12.31
N ALA A 373 -8.67 22.41 13.22
CA ALA A 373 -9.74 23.08 13.94
C ALA A 373 -9.32 23.75 15.26
N GLY A 374 -8.08 23.53 15.73
CA GLY A 374 -7.62 24.04 17.03
C GLY A 374 -8.24 23.33 18.23
N PHE A 375 -8.67 22.08 18.07
CA PHE A 375 -9.29 21.27 19.13
C PHE A 375 -8.23 20.67 20.07
N VAL A 376 -7.63 21.54 20.90
CA VAL A 376 -6.48 21.20 21.75
C VAL A 376 -6.80 20.08 22.75
N LYS A 377 -7.97 20.14 23.39
CA LYS A 377 -8.37 19.17 24.42
C LYS A 377 -8.61 17.79 23.81
N GLU A 378 -9.29 17.74 22.68
CA GLU A 378 -9.58 16.54 21.92
C GLU A 378 -8.29 15.91 21.38
N GLY A 379 -7.38 16.72 20.82
CA GLY A 379 -6.07 16.24 20.36
C GLY A 379 -5.25 15.62 21.49
N GLN A 380 -5.16 16.28 22.65
CA GLN A 380 -4.50 15.73 23.84
C GLN A 380 -5.17 14.43 24.32
N HIS A 381 -6.50 14.39 24.32
CA HIS A 381 -7.27 13.20 24.71
C HIS A 381 -6.95 12.02 23.80
N TYR A 382 -7.03 12.19 22.47
CA TYR A 382 -6.79 11.10 21.53
C TYR A 382 -5.32 10.67 21.49
N PHE A 383 -4.36 11.61 21.63
CA PHE A 383 -2.94 11.25 21.73
C PHE A 383 -2.67 10.38 22.97
N THR A 384 -3.31 10.70 24.10
CA THR A 384 -3.22 9.90 25.33
C THR A 384 -3.93 8.55 25.17
N GLN A 385 -5.12 8.54 24.57
CA GLN A 385 -5.90 7.31 24.34
C GLN A 385 -5.13 6.31 23.45
N MET A 386 -4.45 6.81 22.41
CA MET A 386 -3.63 6.00 21.50
C MET A 386 -2.59 5.17 22.25
N THR A 387 -1.90 5.79 23.22
CA THR A 387 -0.81 5.15 23.96
C THR A 387 -1.30 4.31 25.14
N THR A 388 -2.28 4.81 25.88
CA THR A 388 -2.75 4.18 27.12
C THR A 388 -3.75 3.05 26.90
N HIS A 389 -4.73 3.25 26.01
CA HIS A 389 -5.78 2.27 25.75
C HIS A 389 -5.38 1.32 24.62
N TRP A 390 -4.96 1.87 23.48
CA TRP A 390 -4.66 1.08 22.28
C TRP A 390 -3.22 0.58 22.20
N ARG A 391 -2.34 1.05 23.08
CA ARG A 391 -0.91 0.68 23.13
C ARG A 391 -0.17 0.89 21.81
N ILE A 392 -0.62 1.86 21.02
CA ILE A 392 0.00 2.25 19.77
C ILE A 392 1.15 3.20 20.10
N LYS A 393 2.36 2.86 19.62
CA LYS A 393 3.55 3.68 19.87
C LYS A 393 3.52 4.92 18.95
N PRO A 394 3.65 6.14 19.48
CA PRO A 394 3.70 7.33 18.64
C PRO A 394 4.89 7.32 17.68
N ARG A 395 4.59 7.57 16.40
CA ARG A 395 5.58 7.89 15.36
C ARG A 395 5.78 9.40 15.23
N ILE A 396 6.82 9.82 14.50
CA ILE A 396 7.17 11.23 14.30
C ILE A 396 6.01 12.07 13.78
N GLU A 397 5.14 11.49 12.94
CA GLU A 397 3.99 12.18 12.36
C GLU A 397 2.93 12.53 13.43
N HIS A 398 2.77 11.71 14.47
CA HIS A 398 1.83 12.01 15.57
C HIS A 398 2.32 13.20 16.40
N TYR A 399 3.62 13.22 16.72
CA TYR A 399 4.24 14.35 17.40
C TYR A 399 4.14 15.62 16.54
N CYS A 400 4.39 15.51 15.23
CA CYS A 400 4.22 16.61 14.30
C CYS A 400 2.79 17.19 14.34
N CYS A 401 1.74 16.35 14.31
CA CYS A 401 0.35 16.82 14.43
C CYS A 401 0.08 17.52 15.78
N MET A 402 0.63 17.01 16.89
CA MET A 402 0.45 17.63 18.21
C MET A 402 1.18 18.97 18.34
N ILE A 403 2.39 19.07 17.78
CA ILE A 403 3.19 20.29 17.77
C ILE A 403 2.53 21.34 16.88
N ASP A 404 2.00 20.94 15.73
CA ASP A 404 1.19 21.80 14.86
C ASP A 404 -0.05 22.30 15.61
N LEU A 405 -0.77 21.41 16.29
CA LEU A 405 -1.95 21.76 17.09
C LEU A 405 -1.63 22.80 18.18
N PHE A 406 -0.60 22.55 19.00
CA PHE A 406 -0.21 23.46 20.07
C PHE A 406 0.29 24.80 19.53
N SER A 407 1.21 24.78 18.57
CA SER A 407 1.82 25.99 18.03
C SER A 407 0.81 26.88 17.28
N ARG A 408 -0.13 26.30 16.54
CA ARG A 408 -1.20 27.06 15.88
C ARG A 408 -2.20 27.63 16.87
N ALA A 409 -2.45 26.96 17.99
CA ALA A 409 -3.28 27.47 19.07
C ALA A 409 -2.55 28.42 20.03
N GLY A 410 -1.24 28.65 19.84
CA GLY A 410 -0.43 29.59 20.63
C GLY A 410 0.20 29.00 21.90
N PHE A 411 0.05 27.69 22.12
CA PHE A 411 0.62 26.94 23.26
C PHE A 411 2.08 26.54 22.97
N PHE A 412 2.96 27.55 22.83
CA PHE A 412 4.36 27.32 22.44
C PHE A 412 5.19 26.59 23.51
N ASP A 413 4.90 26.81 24.79
CA ASP A 413 5.60 26.14 25.89
C ASP A 413 5.31 24.64 25.88
N GLU A 414 4.06 24.25 25.68
CA GLU A 414 3.63 22.87 25.52
C GLU A 414 4.23 22.22 24.27
N ALA A 415 4.30 22.96 23.16
CA ALA A 415 4.93 22.49 21.93
C ALA A 415 6.43 22.23 22.11
N LEU A 416 7.16 23.14 22.77
CA LEU A 416 8.59 23.00 23.05
C LEU A 416 8.86 21.86 24.03
N ASN A 417 8.09 21.77 25.11
CA ASN A 417 8.19 20.67 26.07
C ASN A 417 7.94 19.31 25.38
N LEU A 418 7.00 19.23 24.43
CA LEU A 418 6.77 18.00 23.67
C LEU A 418 7.95 17.65 22.76
N ILE A 419 8.58 18.65 22.12
CA ILE A 419 9.80 18.45 21.31
C ILE A 419 10.96 17.95 22.17
N GLU A 420 11.10 18.46 23.39
CA GLU A 420 12.18 18.07 24.31
C GLU A 420 11.98 16.69 24.93
N THR A 421 10.73 16.30 25.18
CA THR A 421 10.40 15.04 25.88
C THR A 421 10.13 13.87 24.95
N MET A 422 9.97 14.09 23.63
CA MET A 422 9.69 12.99 22.71
C MET A 422 10.90 12.04 22.55
N PRO A 423 10.68 10.72 22.40
CA PRO A 423 11.74 9.71 22.33
C PRO A 423 12.36 9.58 20.93
N LEU A 424 12.16 10.57 20.07
CA LEU A 424 12.56 10.58 18.66
C LEU A 424 13.32 11.89 18.36
N THR A 425 14.26 11.87 17.42
CA THR A 425 14.92 13.09 16.98
C THR A 425 13.97 13.94 16.14
N PRO A 426 13.78 15.23 16.45
CA PRO A 426 12.95 16.13 15.64
C PRO A 426 13.45 16.22 14.20
N ASN A 427 12.55 16.02 13.24
CA ASN A 427 12.84 16.21 11.82
C ASN A 427 12.35 17.58 11.32
N ASP A 428 12.59 17.85 10.03
CA ASP A 428 12.15 19.04 9.31
C ASP A 428 10.65 19.31 9.44
N ALA A 429 9.82 18.26 9.41
CA ALA A 429 8.37 18.40 9.55
C ALA A 429 7.96 18.94 10.93
N VAL A 430 8.59 18.46 12.01
CA VAL A 430 8.35 18.95 13.37
C VAL A 430 8.70 20.43 13.52
N TRP A 431 9.86 20.84 13.00
CA TRP A 431 10.26 22.25 13.05
C TRP A 431 9.40 23.12 12.13
N GLY A 432 9.00 22.59 10.98
CA GLY A 432 8.05 23.22 10.07
C GLY A 432 6.71 23.49 10.74
N ALA A 433 6.16 22.53 11.49
CA ALA A 433 4.94 22.70 12.27
C ALA A 433 5.07 23.86 13.28
N LEU A 434 6.15 23.85 14.08
CA LEU A 434 6.41 24.91 15.07
C LEU A 434 6.54 26.30 14.42
N LEU A 435 7.33 26.41 13.34
CA LEU A 435 7.49 27.66 12.60
C LEU A 435 6.20 28.11 11.93
N GLY A 436 5.35 27.16 11.51
CA GLY A 436 4.00 27.44 11.02
C GLY A 436 3.15 28.19 12.05
N GLY A 437 3.18 27.73 13.31
CA GLY A 437 2.57 28.45 14.43
C GLY A 437 3.23 29.80 14.72
N CYS A 438 4.56 29.88 14.71
CA CYS A 438 5.29 31.14 14.88
C CYS A 438 4.90 32.18 13.83
N ARG A 439 4.65 31.77 12.58
CA ARG A 439 4.19 32.65 11.51
C ARG A 439 2.79 33.21 11.81
N ILE A 440 1.88 32.36 12.28
CA ILE A 440 0.50 32.77 12.62
C ILE A 440 0.51 33.79 13.77
N HIS A 441 1.30 33.53 14.81
CA HIS A 441 1.37 34.37 16.01
C HIS A 441 2.44 35.46 15.95
N LYS A 442 3.15 35.60 14.82
CA LYS A 442 4.28 36.53 14.63
C LYS A 442 5.36 36.39 15.72
N ASN A 443 5.64 35.18 16.19
CA ASN A 443 6.64 34.88 17.22
C ASN A 443 8.04 34.73 16.60
N VAL A 444 8.69 35.86 16.36
CA VAL A 444 9.95 35.96 15.62
C VAL A 444 11.14 35.53 16.47
N GLU A 445 11.05 35.77 17.77
CA GLU A 445 12.05 35.43 18.78
C GLU A 445 12.23 33.93 18.81
N LEU A 446 11.13 33.17 18.94
CA LEU A 446 11.17 31.72 18.93
C LEU A 446 11.68 31.17 17.59
N ALA A 447 11.22 31.73 16.47
CA ALA A 447 11.72 31.34 15.15
C ALA A 447 13.24 31.56 15.01
N SER A 448 13.78 32.62 15.61
CA SER A 448 15.23 32.89 15.63
C SER A 448 15.99 31.92 16.53
N GLN A 449 15.43 31.53 17.68
CA GLN A 449 16.02 30.51 18.54
C GLN A 449 16.07 29.14 17.84
N VAL A 450 15.00 28.79 17.12
CA VAL A 450 14.96 27.58 16.29
C VAL A 450 16.04 27.66 15.21
N ALA A 451 16.16 28.79 14.49
CA ALA A 451 17.20 28.99 13.48
C ALA A 451 18.63 28.78 14.00
N GLN A 452 18.93 29.27 15.20
CA GLN A 452 20.25 29.12 15.83
C GLN A 452 20.59 27.68 16.22
N LYS A 453 19.59 26.82 16.44
CA LYS A 453 19.82 25.39 16.72
C LYS A 453 20.30 24.60 15.49
N PHE A 454 20.25 25.18 14.27
CA PHE A 454 20.50 24.49 13.00
C PHE A 454 21.69 25.03 12.19
N ASP A 455 22.78 25.43 12.85
CA ASP A 455 24.00 25.86 12.15
C ASP A 455 24.90 24.72 11.68
N VAL A 456 24.59 23.48 12.05
CA VAL A 456 25.42 22.30 11.73
C VAL A 456 24.50 21.18 11.21
N GLU A 457 24.67 20.80 9.95
CA GLU A 457 24.12 19.57 9.33
C GLU A 457 22.59 19.47 9.17
N LEU A 458 21.98 20.31 8.32
CA LEU A 458 20.69 19.97 7.71
C LEU A 458 20.90 19.32 6.34
N ASP A 459 20.28 18.16 6.11
CA ASP A 459 20.22 17.53 4.79
C ASP A 459 19.57 18.51 3.79
N PRO A 460 20.30 18.96 2.74
CA PRO A 460 19.78 19.90 1.76
C PRO A 460 18.46 19.46 1.10
N ASN A 461 18.22 18.16 0.99
CA ASN A 461 17.00 17.64 0.37
C ASN A 461 15.76 17.85 1.24
N ASN A 462 15.93 17.95 2.56
CA ASN A 462 14.83 18.06 3.54
C ASN A 462 14.75 19.46 4.18
N ALA A 463 15.76 20.31 3.99
CA ALA A 463 15.81 21.66 4.57
C ALA A 463 14.85 22.67 3.90
N ALA A 464 14.32 22.37 2.70
CA ALA A 464 13.56 23.32 1.89
C ALA A 464 12.31 23.87 2.58
N GLY A 465 11.47 23.00 3.16
CA GLY A 465 10.23 23.43 3.81
C GLY A 465 10.48 24.32 5.03
N TYR A 466 11.43 23.90 5.85
CA TYR A 466 11.87 24.62 7.05
C TYR A 466 12.42 26.02 6.74
N LEU A 467 13.37 26.14 5.81
CA LEU A 467 13.99 27.42 5.46
C LEU A 467 12.99 28.39 4.82
N VAL A 468 12.07 27.88 4.00
CA VAL A 468 10.99 28.72 3.43
C VAL A 468 10.07 29.26 4.52
N LEU A 469 9.67 28.42 5.48
CA LEU A 469 8.83 28.88 6.60
C LEU A 469 9.55 29.90 7.48
N LEU A 470 10.84 29.67 7.78
CA LEU A 470 11.65 30.62 8.54
C LEU A 470 11.77 31.97 7.82
N SER A 471 12.04 31.96 6.51
CA SER A 471 12.06 33.16 5.68
C SER A 471 10.70 33.88 5.71
N ASN A 472 9.59 33.14 5.68
CA ASN A 472 8.25 33.73 5.74
C ASN A 472 7.98 34.38 7.10
N VAL A 473 8.38 33.75 8.21
CA VAL A 473 8.26 34.35 9.55
C VAL A 473 9.03 35.69 9.62
N TYR A 474 10.27 35.74 9.14
CA TYR A 474 11.03 36.98 9.09
C TYR A 474 10.40 38.05 8.18
N ALA A 475 9.82 37.64 7.05
CA ALA A 475 9.10 38.54 6.16
C ALA A 475 7.85 39.15 6.84
N THR A 476 7.05 38.35 7.54
CA THR A 476 5.88 38.86 8.30
C THR A 476 6.28 39.85 9.40
N ALA A 477 7.51 39.71 9.92
CA ALA A 477 8.12 40.61 10.90
C ALA A 477 8.87 41.80 10.29
N LYS A 478 8.89 41.94 8.95
CA LYS A 478 9.65 42.96 8.21
C LYS A 478 11.17 42.93 8.47
N ARG A 479 11.72 41.79 8.87
CA ARG A 479 13.17 41.57 9.08
C ARG A 479 13.85 41.17 7.77
N TRP A 480 13.94 42.11 6.83
CA TRP A 480 14.40 41.82 5.45
C TRP A 480 15.86 41.36 5.36
N GLN A 481 16.72 41.78 6.28
CA GLN A 481 18.11 41.30 6.32
C GLN A 481 18.17 39.81 6.65
N ASP A 482 17.36 39.34 7.60
CA ASP A 482 17.30 37.91 7.94
C ASP A 482 16.67 37.08 6.82
N VAL A 483 15.68 37.64 6.10
CA VAL A 483 15.15 37.02 4.87
C VAL A 483 16.27 36.82 3.83
N ALA A 484 17.08 37.84 3.58
CA ALA A 484 18.21 37.75 2.66
C ALA A 484 19.22 36.69 3.11
N ASN A 485 19.55 36.64 4.40
CA ASN A 485 20.46 35.64 4.97
C ASN A 485 19.94 34.20 4.78
N VAL A 486 18.65 33.95 5.04
CA VAL A 486 18.03 32.62 4.84
C VAL A 486 18.03 32.23 3.37
N ARG A 487 17.70 33.14 2.46
CA ARG A 487 17.72 32.89 1.01
C ARG A 487 19.12 32.60 0.50
N GLN A 488 20.11 33.33 0.98
CA GLN A 488 21.52 33.07 0.65
C GLN A 488 21.93 31.67 1.10
N LYS A 489 21.58 31.26 2.33
CA LYS A 489 21.83 29.90 2.84
C LYS A 489 21.14 28.83 1.98
N MET A 490 19.92 29.08 1.49
CA MET A 490 19.24 28.18 0.56
C MET A 490 19.98 28.01 -0.76
N ILE A 491 20.51 29.10 -1.34
CA ILE A 491 21.29 29.08 -2.58
C ILE A 491 22.59 28.29 -2.38
N GLU A 492 23.34 28.62 -1.33
CA GLU A 492 24.63 27.98 -0.99
C GLU A 492 24.48 26.49 -0.72
N SER A 493 23.37 26.11 -0.08
CA SER A 493 23.05 24.72 0.23
C SER A 493 22.39 23.98 -0.95
N GLY A 494 22.18 24.62 -2.11
CA GLY A 494 21.55 24.01 -3.29
C GLY A 494 20.07 23.65 -3.09
N VAL A 495 19.42 24.20 -2.08
CA VAL A 495 18.04 23.92 -1.70
C VAL A 495 17.09 24.58 -2.70
N LYS A 496 16.32 23.80 -3.44
CA LYS A 496 15.31 24.31 -4.38
C LYS A 496 13.92 24.25 -3.76
N LYS A 497 13.22 25.39 -3.76
CA LYS A 497 11.79 25.44 -3.41
C LYS A 497 10.99 24.72 -4.51
N PRO A 498 10.25 23.64 -4.22
CA PRO A 498 9.31 23.09 -5.18
C PRO A 498 8.22 24.11 -5.45
N ALA A 499 7.96 24.40 -6.72
CA ALA A 499 6.89 25.32 -7.09
C ALA A 499 5.53 24.72 -6.69
N GLY A 500 4.67 25.53 -6.07
CA GLY A 500 3.29 25.13 -5.80
C GLY A 500 2.60 24.78 -7.11
N ARG A 501 1.83 23.68 -7.11
CA ARG A 501 1.11 23.20 -8.29
C ARG A 501 -0.33 22.90 -7.94
N SER A 502 -1.24 23.31 -8.80
CA SER A 502 -2.66 22.98 -8.75
C SER A 502 -3.06 22.38 -10.09
N ARG A 503 -4.05 21.49 -10.06
CA ARG A 503 -4.59 20.86 -11.28
C ARG A 503 -6.10 21.00 -11.28
N VAL A 504 -6.66 21.26 -12.44
CA VAL A 504 -8.11 21.23 -12.64
C VAL A 504 -8.43 20.49 -13.93
N GLN A 505 -9.51 19.72 -13.91
CA GLN A 505 -10.04 19.08 -15.10
C GLN A 505 -11.16 19.95 -15.68
N ILE A 506 -11.04 20.32 -16.96
CA ILE A 506 -12.06 21.05 -17.73
C ILE A 506 -12.30 20.24 -19.00
N ASP A 507 -13.55 19.84 -19.25
CA ASP A 507 -13.95 19.09 -20.46
C ASP A 507 -13.06 17.87 -20.78
N GLY A 508 -12.69 17.12 -19.74
CA GLY A 508 -11.86 15.92 -19.87
C GLY A 508 -10.36 16.18 -20.05
N VAL A 509 -9.92 17.44 -20.02
CA VAL A 509 -8.51 17.86 -20.11
C VAL A 509 -8.02 18.32 -18.75
N ILE A 510 -6.91 17.75 -18.27
CA ILE A 510 -6.25 18.19 -17.04
C ILE A 510 -5.34 19.37 -17.37
N HIS A 511 -5.62 20.52 -16.79
CA HIS A 511 -4.79 21.73 -16.83
C HIS A 511 -3.92 21.79 -15.58
N ASP A 512 -2.60 21.89 -15.78
CA ASP A 512 -1.62 22.08 -14.70
C ASP A 512 -1.35 23.59 -14.55
N PHE A 513 -1.43 24.10 -13.33
CA PHE A 513 -1.03 25.47 -12.97
C PHE A 513 0.15 25.39 -12.02
N GLN A 514 1.27 25.99 -12.41
CA GLN A 514 2.44 26.09 -11.56
C GLN A 514 2.61 27.53 -11.10
N ALA A 515 2.87 27.73 -9.80
CA ALA A 515 3.15 29.05 -9.25
C ALA A 515 4.36 29.68 -9.96
N GLY A 516 4.18 30.89 -10.48
CA GLY A 516 5.21 31.61 -11.26
C GLY A 516 5.28 31.23 -12.74
N ASP A 517 4.39 30.38 -13.25
CA ASP A 517 4.28 30.05 -14.68
C ASP A 517 3.40 31.08 -15.41
N TYR A 518 4.01 31.83 -16.32
CA TYR A 518 3.32 32.80 -17.18
C TYR A 518 3.15 32.33 -18.62
N THR A 519 3.55 31.09 -18.93
CA THR A 519 3.59 30.57 -20.31
C THR A 519 2.21 30.20 -20.87
N SER A 520 1.18 30.17 -20.04
CA SER A 520 -0.19 29.88 -20.48
C SER A 520 -0.75 31.00 -21.36
N ARG A 521 -1.41 30.63 -22.46
CA ARG A 521 -2.17 31.56 -23.30
C ARG A 521 -3.32 32.24 -22.57
N HIS A 522 -3.73 31.72 -21.42
CA HIS A 522 -4.82 32.22 -20.59
C HIS A 522 -4.33 33.03 -19.38
N THR A 523 -3.02 33.27 -19.24
CA THR A 523 -2.43 33.93 -18.07
C THR A 523 -3.11 35.26 -17.74
N SER A 524 -3.37 36.12 -18.74
CA SER A 524 -4.04 37.41 -18.51
C SER A 524 -5.44 37.24 -17.90
N SER A 525 -6.27 36.39 -18.50
CA SER A 525 -7.63 36.13 -18.01
C SER A 525 -7.64 35.47 -16.62
N ILE A 526 -6.69 34.57 -16.35
CA ILE A 526 -6.53 33.95 -15.03
C ILE A 526 -6.18 35.02 -13.99
N ASN A 527 -5.23 35.91 -14.31
CA ASN A 527 -4.84 37.00 -13.41
C ASN A 527 -5.98 37.99 -13.17
N ASP A 528 -6.81 38.26 -14.19
CA ASP A 528 -8.00 39.10 -14.04
C ASP A 528 -9.02 38.48 -13.07
N ILE A 529 -9.31 37.18 -13.22
CA ILE A 529 -10.20 36.46 -12.29
C ILE A 529 -9.61 36.41 -10.89
N LEU A 530 -8.32 36.06 -10.76
CA LEU A 530 -7.63 36.06 -9.47
C LEU A 530 -7.72 37.43 -8.80
N TRP A 531 -7.52 38.51 -9.56
CA TRP A 531 -7.66 39.87 -9.07
C TRP A 531 -9.09 40.16 -8.60
N GLN A 532 -10.12 39.74 -9.36
CA GLN A 532 -11.52 39.90 -8.97
C GLN A 532 -11.84 39.15 -7.67
N VAL A 533 -11.43 37.88 -7.56
CA VAL A 533 -11.62 37.05 -6.36
C VAL A 533 -10.91 37.67 -5.16
N THR A 534 -9.64 38.08 -5.35
CA THR A 534 -8.84 38.77 -4.33
C THR A 534 -9.50 40.05 -3.84
N ARG A 535 -10.09 40.83 -4.75
CA ARG A 535 -10.82 42.05 -4.43
C ARG A 535 -12.10 41.77 -3.64
N GLN A 536 -12.87 40.76 -4.05
CA GLN A 536 -14.08 40.34 -3.34
C GLN A 536 -13.76 39.84 -1.92
N ALA A 537 -12.70 39.04 -1.77
CA ALA A 537 -12.23 38.59 -0.47
C ALA A 537 -11.89 39.79 0.43
N LYS A 538 -11.14 40.78 -0.09
CA LYS A 538 -10.82 42.03 0.64
C LYS A 538 -12.06 42.76 1.14
N GLN A 539 -13.11 42.84 0.31
CA GLN A 539 -14.37 43.47 0.70
C GLN A 539 -15.10 42.72 1.82
N GLN A 540 -14.87 41.41 1.96
CA GLN A 540 -15.41 40.58 3.04
C GLN A 540 -14.51 40.54 4.29
N GLY A 541 -13.49 41.42 4.37
CA GLY A 541 -12.60 41.51 5.52
C GLY A 541 -11.35 40.63 5.42
N TYR A 542 -11.08 40.02 4.27
CA TYR A 542 -9.80 39.33 4.05
C TYR A 542 -8.68 40.36 3.80
N GLU A 543 -7.85 40.60 4.80
CA GLU A 543 -6.61 41.35 4.60
C GLU A 543 -5.60 40.45 3.86
N LEU A 544 -5.27 40.81 2.61
CA LEU A 544 -4.09 40.23 1.99
C LEU A 544 -2.87 40.64 2.81
N ASP A 545 -2.05 39.66 3.17
CA ASP A 545 -0.68 39.94 3.57
C ASP A 545 0.10 40.36 2.31
N ILE A 546 -0.03 41.64 1.92
CA ILE A 546 0.55 42.20 0.68
C ILE A 546 2.08 42.03 0.66
N PHE A 547 2.71 41.75 1.80
CA PHE A 547 4.14 41.45 1.91
C PHE A 547 4.54 40.06 1.39
N GLU A 548 3.62 39.10 1.27
CA GLU A 548 3.91 37.79 0.65
C GLU A 548 3.91 37.84 -0.89
N ALA A 549 3.11 38.73 -1.50
CA ALA A 549 2.95 38.82 -2.96
C ALA A 549 4.08 39.58 -3.68
N MET A 550 4.83 40.45 -2.99
CA MET A 550 6.01 41.11 -3.56
C MET A 550 7.23 40.18 -3.73
N SER A 551 7.10 38.89 -3.38
CA SER A 551 8.17 37.90 -3.53
C SER A 551 8.39 37.39 -4.98
N VAL A 552 7.73 37.97 -5.98
CA VAL A 552 7.84 37.59 -7.41
C VAL A 552 8.49 38.69 -8.28
N VAL A 553 8.96 39.79 -7.70
CA VAL A 553 9.69 40.82 -8.44
C VAL A 553 11.06 41.05 -7.78
N GLU A 554 12.01 40.24 -8.21
CA GLU A 554 13.40 40.54 -8.64
C GLU A 554 14.25 39.27 -8.64
#